data_AF-A0A957IX23-F1
#
_entry.id   AF-A0A957IX23-F1
#
_cell.length_a   1.000
_cell.length_b   1.000
_cell.length_c   1.000
_cell.angle_alpha   90.00
_cell.angle_beta   90.00
_cell.angle_gamma   90.00
#
_symmetry.space_group_name_H-M   'P 1'
#
loop_
_entity.id
_entity.type
_entity.pdbx_description
1 polymer ?
#
loop_
_entity_poly.entity_id
_entity_poly.type
_entity_poly.pdbx_seq_one_letter_code
_entity_poly.pdbx_strand_id
1 'polypeptide(L)' 'MTTYTHNFYLVRHGENPANITKEFSYRDVDYSLTPKGVLQAQQTAAYFRTMPVDAVIASPLKRTRETAGIIADALGLPV' A
#
# COMPACT_ATOMS: atom_id res chain seq x y z
N MET A 1 -33.04 10.78 -10.20
CA MET A 1 -31.61 11.14 -10.19
C MET A 1 -30.85 9.96 -9.62
N THR A 2 -29.89 9.40 -10.35
CA THR A 2 -29.08 8.27 -9.86
C THR A 2 -27.90 8.81 -9.08
N THR A 3 -27.68 8.34 -7.85
CA THR A 3 -26.52 8.70 -7.03
C THR A 3 -25.49 7.58 -7.11
N TYR A 4 -24.23 7.93 -7.38
CA TYR A 4 -23.12 7.00 -7.35
C TYR A 4 -22.30 7.21 -6.08
N THR A 5 -22.10 6.15 -5.31
CA THR A 5 -21.22 6.16 -4.14
C THR A 5 -19.86 5.60 -4.53
N HIS A 6 -18.80 6.36 -4.28
CA HIS A 6 -17.42 5.90 -4.47
C HIS A 6 -16.77 5.75 -3.10
N ASN A 7 -16.18 4.58 -2.84
CA ASN A 7 -15.45 4.33 -1.60
C ASN A 7 -13.96 4.54 -1.85
N PHE A 8 -13.33 5.38 -1.04
CA PHE A 8 -11.89 5.61 -1.09
C PHE A 8 -11.23 5.06 0.16
N TYR A 9 -10.28 4.15 -0.02
CA TYR A 9 -9.50 3.57 1.06
C TYR A 9 -8.09 4.16 1.02
N LEU A 10 -7.65 4.73 2.15
CA LEU A 10 -6.33 5.34 2.27
C LEU A 10 -5.42 4.41 3.07
N VAL A 11 -4.41 3.86 2.39
CA VAL A 11 -3.42 2.96 2.99
C VAL A 11 -2.07 3.64 3.02
N ARG A 12 -1.47 3.74 4.21
CA ARG A 12 -0.07 4.16 4.35
C ARG A 12 0.84 2.99 3.98
N HIS A 13 1.98 3.26 3.35
CA HIS A 13 3.01 2.25 3.10
C HIS A 13 3.41 1.50 4.38
N GLY A 14 3.79 0.23 4.24
CA GLY A 14 4.33 -0.56 5.34
C GLY A 14 5.66 0.00 5.88
N GLU A 15 6.10 -0.52 7.02
CA GLU A 15 7.34 -0.11 7.67
C GLU A 15 8.55 -0.25 6.73
N ASN A 16 9.42 0.76 6.74
CA ASN A 16 10.74 0.74 6.11
C ASN A 16 11.84 1.14 7.14
N PRO A 17 13.14 1.02 6.80
CA PRO A 17 14.24 1.39 7.70
C PRO A 17 14.17 2.82 8.26
N ALA A 18 13.75 3.79 7.45
CA ALA A 18 13.63 5.19 7.90
C ALA A 18 12.59 5.37 9.01
N ASN A 19 11.55 4.52 9.05
CA ASN A 19 10.60 4.53 10.17
C ASN A 19 11.25 4.08 11.49
N ILE A 20 12.17 3.11 11.42
CA ILE A 20 12.88 2.57 12.60
C ILE A 20 13.90 3.58 13.11
N THR A 21 14.69 4.15 12.19
CA THR A 21 15.74 5.14 12.52
C THR A 21 15.18 6.53 12.83
N LYS A 22 13.86 6.74 12.62
CA LYS A 22 13.18 8.04 12.69
C LYS A 22 13.79 9.07 11.74
N GLU A 23 14.35 8.58 10.64
CA GLU A 23 14.82 9.41 9.54
C GLU A 23 13.63 9.97 8.76
N PHE A 24 13.74 11.21 8.31
CA PHE A 24 12.72 11.81 7.46
C PHE A 24 12.64 11.04 6.13
N SER A 25 11.49 10.42 5.86
CA SER A 25 11.27 9.64 4.64
C SER A 25 10.77 10.52 3.51
N TYR A 26 11.58 10.68 2.46
CA TYR A 26 11.24 11.48 1.28
C TYR A 26 11.76 10.82 -0.01
N ARG A 27 11.92 11.58 -1.09
CA ARG A 27 12.31 11.05 -2.41
C ARG A 27 13.70 10.41 -2.43
N ASP A 28 14.67 10.98 -1.73
CA ASP A 28 16.05 10.48 -1.77
C ASP A 28 16.31 9.42 -0.66
N VAL A 29 15.37 9.29 0.28
CA VAL A 29 15.33 8.24 1.32
C VAL A 29 14.21 7.27 0.99
N ASP A 30 14.43 6.48 -0.06
CA ASP A 30 13.43 5.58 -0.65
C ASP A 30 13.76 4.10 -0.47
N TYR A 31 13.93 3.71 0.79
CA TYR A 31 14.15 2.32 1.15
C TYR A 31 12.95 1.43 0.86
N SER A 32 13.24 0.17 0.54
CA SER A 32 12.24 -0.91 0.51
C SER A 32 11.62 -1.16 1.88
N LEU A 33 10.50 -1.87 1.89
CA LEU A 33 9.85 -2.38 3.08
C LEU A 33 10.80 -3.29 3.88
N THR A 34 10.69 -3.22 5.21
CA THR A 34 11.28 -4.22 6.11
C THR A 34 10.49 -5.54 6.00
N PRO A 35 11.00 -6.67 6.52
CA PRO A 35 10.19 -7.90 6.62
C PRO A 35 8.86 -7.67 7.36
N LYS A 36 8.85 -6.80 8.37
CA LYS A 36 7.64 -6.39 9.07
C LYS A 36 6.73 -5.52 8.19
N GLY A 37 7.27 -4.62 7.40
CA GLY A 37 6.51 -3.85 6.41
C GLY A 37 5.84 -4.72 5.35
N VAL A 38 6.53 -5.77 4.89
CA VAL A 38 5.96 -6.78 3.98
C VAL A 38 4.82 -7.54 4.66
N LEU A 39 5.00 -7.98 5.91
CA LEU A 39 3.94 -8.64 6.67
C LEU A 39 2.71 -7.73 6.85
N GLN A 40 2.93 -6.44 7.14
CA GLN A 40 1.84 -5.46 7.23
C GLN A 40 1.07 -5.37 5.91
N ALA A 41 1.77 -5.25 4.78
CA ALA A 41 1.14 -5.22 3.46
C ALA A 41 0.33 -6.49 3.16
N GLN A 42 0.85 -7.67 3.53
CA GLN A 42 0.15 -8.95 3.37
C GLN A 42 -1.12 -9.04 4.25
N GLN A 43 -1.05 -8.56 5.49
CA GLN A 43 -2.21 -8.51 6.38
C GLN A 43 -3.28 -7.53 5.86
N THR A 44 -2.85 -6.38 5.34
CA THR A 44 -3.73 -5.43 4.67
C THR A 44 -4.37 -6.05 3.42
N ALA A 45 -3.61 -6.78 2.61
CA ALA A 45 -4.12 -7.50 1.45
C ALA A 45 -5.20 -8.53 1.84
N ALA A 46 -4.98 -9.29 2.92
CA ALA A 46 -5.95 -10.24 3.44
C ALA A 46 -7.26 -9.57 3.88
N TYR A 47 -7.19 -8.37 4.45
CA TYR A 47 -8.36 -7.57 4.81
C TYR A 47 -9.17 -7.11 3.58
N PHE A 48 -8.50 -6.70 2.51
CA PHE A 48 -9.17 -6.21 1.29
C PHE A 48 -9.74 -7.30 0.39
N ARG A 49 -9.34 -8.58 0.56
CA ARG A 49 -9.80 -9.69 -0.30
C ARG A 49 -11.32 -9.84 -0.42
N THR A 50 -12.07 -9.40 0.57
CA THR A 50 -13.54 -9.50 0.59
C THR A 50 -14.24 -8.18 0.25
N MET A 51 -13.49 -7.15 -0.15
CA MET A 51 -14.02 -5.83 -0.46
C MET A 51 -14.16 -5.61 -1.98
N PRO A 52 -15.14 -4.82 -2.43
CA PRO A 52 -15.28 -4.45 -3.84
C PRO A 52 -14.29 -3.35 -4.20
N VAL A 53 -13.02 -3.72 -4.38
CA VAL A 53 -11.96 -2.79 -4.81
C VAL A 53 -11.80 -2.89 -6.33
N ASP A 54 -12.03 -1.78 -7.02
CA ASP A 54 -11.95 -1.73 -8.49
C ASP A 54 -10.55 -1.32 -9.00
N ALA A 55 -9.78 -0.59 -8.18
CA ALA A 55 -8.47 -0.09 -8.56
C ALA A 55 -7.54 0.11 -7.36
N VAL A 56 -6.23 -0.02 -7.61
CA VAL A 56 -5.16 0.33 -6.67
C VAL A 56 -4.30 1.41 -7.32
N ILE A 57 -4.02 2.48 -6.59
CA ILE A 57 -3.19 3.60 -7.08
C ILE A 57 -2.12 3.88 -6.02
N ALA A 58 -0.88 4.13 -6.46
CA ALA A 58 0.24 4.31 -5.56
C ALA A 58 1.09 5.54 -5.90
N SER A 59 1.67 6.16 -4.86
CA SER A 59 2.82 7.06 -5.00
C SER A 59 3.96 6.35 -5.73
N PRO A 60 4.80 7.08 -6.50
CA PRO A 60 5.92 6.47 -7.22
C PRO A 60 7.03 5.94 -6.31
N LEU A 61 7.03 6.29 -5.01
CA LEU A 61 8.07 5.88 -4.06
C LEU A 61 8.04 4.37 -3.81
N LYS A 62 9.22 3.75 -3.77
CA LYS A 62 9.44 2.31 -3.72
C LYS A 62 8.64 1.61 -2.63
N ARG A 63 8.71 2.09 -1.39
CA ARG A 63 7.93 1.54 -0.26
C ARG A 63 6.41 1.53 -0.49
N THR A 64 5.89 2.55 -1.19
CA THR A 64 4.46 2.63 -1.51
C THR A 64 4.12 1.69 -2.65
N ARG A 65 4.98 1.61 -3.68
CA ARG A 65 4.84 0.66 -4.79
C ARG A 65 4.87 -0.79 -4.32
N GLU A 66 5.79 -1.14 -3.41
CA GLU A 66 5.89 -2.48 -2.83
C GLU A 66 4.64 -2.82 -1.98
N THR A 67 4.18 -1.89 -1.14
CA THR A 67 2.95 -2.08 -0.34
C THR A 67 1.74 -2.29 -1.26
N ALA A 68 1.57 -1.41 -2.24
CA ALA A 68 0.45 -1.47 -3.18
C ALA A 68 0.52 -2.72 -4.06
N GLY A 69 1.71 -3.12 -4.52
CA GLY A 69 1.91 -4.33 -5.32
C GLY A 69 1.46 -5.57 -4.58
N ILE A 70 1.88 -5.75 -3.33
CA ILE A 70 1.46 -6.89 -2.50
C ILE A 70 -0.07 -6.93 -2.34
N ILE A 71 -0.72 -5.78 -2.16
CA ILE A 71 -2.17 -5.70 -2.04
C ILE A 71 -2.84 -6.02 -3.38
N ALA A 72 -2.40 -5.38 -4.47
CA ALA A 72 -2.99 -5.53 -5.79
C ALA A 72 -2.83 -6.95 -6.35
N ASP A 73 -1.67 -7.58 -6.16
CA ASP A 73 -1.43 -8.97 -6.55
C ASP A 73 -2.43 -9.92 -5.87
N ALA A 74 -2.73 -9.70 -4.59
CA ALA A 74 -3.71 -10.50 -3.86
C ALA A 74 -5.16 -10.29 -4.31
N LEU A 75 -5.44 -9.17 -4.96
CA LEU A 75 -6.74 -8.80 -5.53
C LEU A 75 -6.83 -9.11 -7.04
N GLY A 76 -5.73 -9.51 -7.68
CA GLY A 76 -5.67 -9.71 -9.13
C GLY A 76 -5.77 -8.42 -9.93
N LEU A 77 -5.30 -7.30 -9.37
CA LEU A 77 -5.36 -5.96 -9.96
C LEU A 77 -3.95 -5.43 -10.29
N PRO A 78 -3.84 -4.49 -11.25
CA PRO A 78 -2.61 -3.73 -11.46
C PRO A 78 -2.46 -2.58 -10.43
N VAL A 79 -1.27 -1.97 -10.41
CA VAL A 79 -0.93 -0.74 -9.65
C VAL A 79 -0.45 0.36 -10.57
#